data_AF-A0AAW9NGR2-F1
#
_entry.id   AF-A0AAW9NGR2-F1
#
_cell.length_a   1.000
_cell.length_b   1.000
_cell.length_c   1.000
_cell.angle_alpha   90.00
_cell.angle_beta   90.00
_cell.angle_gamma   90.00
#
_symmetry.space_group_name_H-M   'P 1'
#
loop_
_entity.id
_entity.type
_entity.pdbx_description
1 polymer ?
#
loop_
_entity_poly.entity_id
_entity_poly.type
_entity_poly.pdbx_seq_one_letter_code
_entity_poly.pdbx_strand_id
1 'polypeptide(L)'
;MTTIDTSLLLPKSQTENRKAGDALGKDDFLKLLLTQLQNQDPSSPMDNTEFIAQMATFSSLEQMMNMGAQLEEIIGINQQNSLMNYNSFVGKEVTWHKLDEGDDDLAIEEGTGIVKSIQYKGDGVYFLLEDGTKLEPANISAMKQTSSTANSLTAASELIGKRVSWMDEKSGESSAIVISVSMSNGKLQIEVDDENKTKLSSEQLIKIAEA
;
A
#
# COMPACT_ATOMS: atom_id res chain seq x y z
N MET A 1 -10.91 27.80 61.64
CA MET A 1 -10.29 26.95 60.61
C MET A 1 -10.74 25.53 60.85
N THR A 2 -11.36 24.88 59.87
CA THR A 2 -11.75 23.47 59.95
C THR A 2 -10.78 22.70 59.08
N THR A 3 -9.84 21.99 59.69
CA THR A 3 -8.88 21.14 58.97
C THR A 3 -9.55 19.82 58.64
N ILE A 4 -9.61 19.47 57.36
CA ILE A 4 -10.12 18.17 56.90
C ILE A 4 -9.09 17.09 57.29
N ASP A 5 -9.55 16.06 57.97
CA ASP A 5 -8.71 14.94 58.40
C ASP A 5 -8.40 14.04 57.20
N THR A 6 -7.18 14.15 56.69
CA THR A 6 -6.68 13.46 55.48
C THR A 6 -6.67 11.93 55.62
N SER A 7 -6.89 11.41 56.83
CA SER A 7 -7.01 9.97 57.10
C SER A 7 -8.31 9.32 56.60
N LEU A 8 -9.33 10.13 56.26
CA LEU A 8 -10.59 9.68 55.66
C LEU A 8 -10.58 9.67 54.12
N LEU A 9 -9.49 10.10 53.49
CA LEU A 9 -9.30 9.93 52.06
C LEU A 9 -8.89 8.47 51.82
N LEU A 10 -9.82 7.66 51.30
CA LEU A 10 -9.52 6.30 50.89
C LEU A 10 -8.27 6.30 49.99
N PRO A 11 -7.25 5.47 50.30
CA PRO A 11 -6.11 5.34 49.40
C PRO A 11 -6.66 4.85 48.06
N LYS A 12 -6.35 5.59 46.99
CA LYS A 12 -6.52 5.14 45.61
C LYS A 12 -5.63 3.92 45.40
N SER A 13 -6.11 2.76 45.83
CA SER A 13 -5.56 1.48 45.42
C SER A 13 -5.65 1.43 43.90
N GLN A 14 -4.46 1.52 43.29
CA GLN A 14 -4.09 0.94 42.01
C GLN A 14 -5.28 0.68 41.08
N THR A 15 -5.47 1.60 40.14
CA THR A 15 -5.99 1.28 38.82
C THR A 15 -5.09 0.22 38.18
N GLU A 16 -5.29 -1.03 38.59
CA GLU A 16 -4.97 -2.20 37.80
C GLU A 16 -5.71 -2.02 36.48
N ASN A 17 -4.94 -1.94 35.40
CA ASN A 17 -5.41 -2.11 34.03
C ASN A 17 -6.04 -3.51 33.92
N ARG A 18 -7.27 -3.68 34.39
CA ARG A 18 -8.12 -4.77 33.92
C ARG A 18 -8.46 -4.41 32.49
N LYS A 19 -7.70 -4.98 31.54
CA LYS A 19 -8.22 -5.20 30.20
C LYS A 19 -9.53 -5.95 30.37
N ALA A 20 -10.63 -5.22 30.29
CA ALA A 20 -11.96 -5.76 30.12
C ALA A 20 -11.96 -6.41 28.73
N GLY A 21 -11.63 -7.69 28.69
CA GLY A 21 -11.78 -8.55 27.53
C GLY A 21 -12.99 -9.44 27.76
N ASP A 22 -14.09 -9.11 27.08
CA ASP A 22 -15.42 -9.74 27.07
C ASP A 22 -15.46 -11.27 27.05
N ALA A 23 -14.37 -11.95 26.69
CA ALA A 23 -14.34 -13.40 26.57
C ALA A 23 -14.42 -14.16 27.91
N LEU A 24 -14.08 -13.55 29.05
CA LEU A 24 -14.08 -14.25 30.35
C LEU A 24 -15.48 -14.45 30.98
N GLY A 25 -16.49 -13.65 30.60
CA GLY A 25 -17.83 -13.75 31.19
C GLY A 25 -18.65 -14.96 30.71
N LYS A 26 -18.47 -15.35 29.44
CA LYS A 26 -19.17 -16.47 28.81
C LYS A 26 -18.71 -17.82 29.34
N ASP A 27 -17.41 -18.01 29.49
CA ASP A 27 -16.83 -19.28 29.96
C ASP A 27 -17.16 -19.55 31.43
N ASP A 28 -17.11 -18.52 32.28
CA ASP A 28 -17.50 -18.63 33.69
C ASP A 28 -19.02 -18.87 33.84
N PHE A 29 -19.84 -18.26 32.97
CA PHE A 29 -21.27 -18.51 32.91
C PHE A 29 -21.60 -19.95 32.44
N LEU A 30 -20.96 -20.45 31.38
CA LEU A 30 -21.14 -21.82 30.90
C LEU A 30 -20.70 -22.86 31.95
N LYS A 31 -19.70 -22.53 32.76
CA LYS A 31 -19.22 -23.38 33.85
C LYS A 31 -20.22 -23.44 35.01
N LEU A 32 -20.78 -22.29 35.40
CA LEU A 32 -21.87 -22.23 36.38
C LEU A 32 -23.11 -22.97 35.88
N LEU A 33 -23.40 -22.88 34.58
CA LEU A 33 -24.51 -23.56 33.94
C LEU A 33 -24.35 -25.08 33.92
N LEU A 34 -23.16 -25.57 33.54
CA LEU A 34 -22.85 -27.00 33.58
C LEU A 34 -22.93 -27.55 35.01
N THR A 35 -22.49 -26.75 35.99
CA THR A 35 -22.57 -27.08 37.42
C THR A 35 -24.03 -27.19 37.90
N GLN A 36 -24.92 -26.33 37.41
CA GLN A 36 -26.35 -26.40 37.73
C GLN A 36 -27.02 -27.59 37.03
N LEU A 37 -26.65 -27.91 35.78
CA LEU A 37 -27.15 -29.07 35.04
C LEU A 37 -26.78 -30.40 35.72
N GLN A 38 -25.57 -30.49 36.29
CA GLN A 38 -25.09 -31.66 37.04
C GLN A 38 -25.81 -31.86 38.39
N ASN A 39 -26.43 -30.82 38.94
CA ASN A 39 -27.07 -30.83 40.26
C ASN A 39 -28.62 -30.71 40.21
N GLN A 40 -29.23 -30.84 39.03
CA GLN A 40 -30.69 -30.82 38.88
C GLN A 40 -31.32 -32.20 39.18
N ASP A 41 -32.43 -32.18 39.91
CA ASP A 41 -33.29 -33.35 40.14
C ASP A 41 -34.09 -33.66 38.85
N PRO A 42 -34.09 -34.90 38.33
CA PRO A 42 -34.71 -35.27 37.05
C PRO A 42 -36.24 -35.09 36.98
N SER A 43 -36.91 -34.77 38.09
CA SER A 43 -38.37 -34.67 38.19
C SER A 43 -38.98 -33.29 37.85
N SER A 44 -38.18 -32.24 37.62
CA SER A 44 -38.69 -30.90 37.20
C SER A 44 -37.70 -30.11 36.34
N PRO A 45 -37.63 -30.39 35.03
CA PRO A 45 -36.64 -29.78 34.15
C PRO A 45 -37.18 -28.51 33.48
N MET A 46 -37.45 -27.41 34.19
CA MET A 46 -37.74 -26.11 33.53
C MET A 46 -37.33 -24.90 34.37
N ASP A 47 -36.50 -24.04 33.75
CA ASP A 47 -36.61 -22.56 33.61
C ASP A 47 -35.26 -21.98 33.08
N ASN A 48 -34.15 -22.70 33.33
CA ASN A 48 -32.82 -22.21 32.98
C ASN A 48 -32.51 -22.25 31.47
N THR A 49 -33.23 -23.06 30.69
CA THR A 49 -32.94 -23.28 29.25
C THR A 49 -33.26 -22.06 28.37
N GLU A 50 -34.30 -21.29 28.71
CA GLU A 50 -34.70 -20.13 27.92
C GLU A 50 -33.73 -18.95 28.08
N PHE A 51 -33.21 -18.74 29.29
CA PHE A 51 -32.15 -17.77 29.55
C PHE A 51 -30.83 -18.13 28.83
N ILE A 52 -30.48 -19.42 28.76
CA ILE A 52 -29.32 -19.90 27.99
C ILE A 52 -29.51 -19.61 26.50
N ALA A 53 -30.70 -19.89 25.96
CA ALA A 53 -30.99 -19.64 24.55
C ALA A 53 -30.87 -18.14 24.21
N GLN A 54 -31.34 -17.26 25.09
CA GLN A 54 -31.19 -15.82 24.92
C GLN A 54 -29.71 -15.38 25.04
N MET A 55 -28.96 -15.89 26.02
CA MET A 55 -27.54 -15.55 26.19
C MET A 55 -26.67 -16.08 25.05
N ALA A 56 -26.96 -17.27 24.54
CA ALA A 56 -26.32 -17.82 23.34
C ALA A 56 -26.61 -16.93 22.12
N THR A 57 -27.85 -16.43 21.99
CA THR A 57 -28.23 -15.48 20.94
C THR A 57 -27.45 -14.17 21.06
N PHE A 58 -27.33 -13.61 22.26
CA PHE A 58 -26.52 -12.40 22.51
C PHE A 58 -25.03 -12.64 22.24
N SER A 59 -24.47 -13.76 22.68
CA SER A 59 -23.08 -14.14 22.41
C SER A 59 -22.80 -14.29 20.91
N SER A 60 -23.75 -14.86 20.16
CA SER A 60 -23.65 -14.96 18.70
C SER A 60 -23.74 -13.60 18.01
N LEU A 61 -24.60 -12.71 18.49
CA LEU A 61 -24.72 -11.34 17.98
C LEU A 61 -23.44 -10.54 18.27
N GLU A 62 -22.90 -10.64 19.48
CA GLU A 62 -21.63 -10.02 19.86
C GLU A 62 -20.47 -10.53 19.01
N GLN A 63 -20.39 -11.84 18.79
CA GLN A 63 -19.38 -12.42 17.90
C GLN A 63 -19.54 -11.92 16.45
N MET A 64 -20.78 -11.73 15.99
CA MET A 64 -21.06 -11.14 14.67
C MET A 64 -20.65 -9.66 14.60
N MET A 65 -20.90 -8.88 15.66
CA MET A 65 -20.43 -7.48 15.75
C MET A 65 -18.89 -7.41 15.77
N ASN A 66 -18.25 -8.27 16.54
CA ASN A 66 -16.79 -8.37 16.60
C ASN A 66 -16.19 -8.75 15.23
N MET A 67 -16.85 -9.65 14.50
CA MET A 67 -16.45 -9.98 13.13
C MET A 67 -16.65 -8.79 12.18
N GLY A 68 -17.75 -8.04 12.31
CA GLY A 68 -17.99 -6.81 11.56
C GLY A 68 -16.88 -5.78 11.79
N ALA A 69 -16.49 -5.55 13.05
CA ALA A 69 -15.41 -4.64 13.41
C ALA A 69 -14.04 -5.08 12.84
N GLN A 70 -13.74 -6.39 12.87
CA GLN A 70 -12.52 -6.92 12.26
C GLN A 70 -12.53 -6.77 10.73
N LEU A 71 -13.69 -6.93 10.08
CA LEU A 71 -13.82 -6.69 8.64
C LEU A 71 -13.59 -5.21 8.29
N GLU A 72 -14.12 -4.28 9.09
CA GLU A 72 -13.85 -2.84 8.93
C GLU A 72 -12.35 -2.53 9.07
N GLU A 73 -11.66 -3.14 10.04
CA GLU A 73 -10.20 -3.02 10.19
C GLU A 73 -9.45 -3.54 8.97
N ILE A 74 -9.83 -4.70 8.43
CA ILE A 74 -9.24 -5.28 7.21
C ILE A 74 -9.46 -4.37 5.99
N ILE A 75 -10.65 -3.76 5.86
CA ILE A 75 -10.94 -2.80 4.79
C ILE A 75 -10.01 -1.58 4.92
N GLY A 76 -9.83 -1.05 6.14
CA GLY A 76 -8.90 0.05 6.41
C GLY A 76 -7.45 -0.28 6.03
N ILE A 77 -6.96 -1.48 6.39
CA ILE A 77 -5.61 -1.94 6.03
C ILE A 77 -5.44 -2.03 4.50
N ASN A 78 -6.45 -2.54 3.78
CA ASN A 78 -6.40 -2.60 2.31
C ASN A 78 -6.38 -1.22 1.65
N GLN A 79 -7.11 -0.25 2.22
CA GLN A 79 -7.09 1.14 1.76
C GLN A 79 -5.69 1.75 1.95
N GLN A 80 -5.06 1.50 3.10
CA GLN A 80 -3.69 1.95 3.38
C GLN A 80 -2.64 1.33 2.45
N ASN A 81 -2.74 0.02 2.17
CA ASN A 81 -1.84 -0.65 1.22
C ASN A 81 -2.01 -0.09 -0.21
N SER A 82 -3.25 0.19 -0.60
CA SER A 82 -3.55 0.84 -1.90
C SER A 82 -2.85 2.20 -2.02
N LEU A 83 -2.80 3.00 -0.95
CA LEU A 83 -2.05 4.26 -0.95
C LEU A 83 -0.56 4.06 -1.24
N MET A 84 0.08 3.11 -0.57
CA MET A 84 1.52 2.87 -0.79
C MET A 84 1.79 2.53 -2.25
N ASN A 85 0.86 1.80 -2.89
CA ASN A 85 0.93 1.52 -4.32
C ASN A 85 0.69 2.77 -5.17
N TYR A 86 -0.26 3.64 -4.80
CA TYR A 86 -0.53 4.89 -5.51
C TYR A 86 0.64 5.86 -5.47
N ASN A 87 1.43 5.90 -4.40
CA ASN A 87 2.60 6.78 -4.31
C ASN A 87 3.63 6.51 -5.44
N SER A 88 3.66 5.31 -6.00
CA SER A 88 4.49 4.98 -7.17
C SER A 88 4.10 5.70 -8.47
N PHE A 89 2.87 6.23 -8.53
CA PHE A 89 2.33 6.97 -9.68
C PHE A 89 2.83 8.42 -9.70
N VAL A 90 3.19 8.98 -8.55
CA VAL A 90 3.64 10.37 -8.44
C VAL A 90 4.92 10.57 -9.27
N GLY A 91 4.90 11.57 -10.15
CA GLY A 91 5.96 11.87 -11.11
C GLY A 91 5.99 10.94 -12.33
N LYS A 92 5.01 10.03 -12.48
CA LYS A 92 4.87 9.19 -13.68
C LYS A 92 3.84 9.77 -14.64
N GLU A 93 4.07 9.51 -15.91
CA GLU A 93 3.10 9.75 -16.98
C GLU A 93 2.06 8.63 -16.97
N VAL A 94 0.79 9.00 -16.88
CA VAL A 94 -0.34 8.08 -16.85
C VAL A 94 -1.29 8.39 -18.00
N THR A 95 -1.92 7.35 -18.54
CA THR A 95 -3.05 7.47 -19.47
C THR A 95 -4.33 7.29 -18.67
N TRP A 96 -5.30 8.18 -18.87
CA TRP A 96 -6.53 8.19 -18.12
C TRP A 96 -7.75 8.29 -19.03
N HIS A 97 -8.89 7.86 -18.49
CA HIS A 97 -10.20 8.02 -19.11
C HIS A 97 -11.23 8.47 -18.08
N LYS A 98 -12.16 9.31 -18.50
CA LYS A 98 -13.27 9.79 -17.68
C LYS A 98 -14.55 9.73 -18.51
N LEU A 99 -15.64 9.27 -17.91
CA LEU A 99 -16.95 9.43 -18.52
C LEU A 99 -17.42 10.87 -18.34
N ASP A 100 -17.77 11.52 -19.44
CA ASP A 100 -18.51 12.77 -19.41
C ASP A 100 -20.00 12.43 -19.32
N GLU A 101 -20.61 12.69 -18.16
CA GLU A 101 -22.06 12.56 -17.95
C GLU A 101 -22.77 13.84 -18.43
N GLY A 102 -22.46 14.24 -19.67
CA GLY A 102 -23.15 15.31 -20.38
C GLY A 102 -24.47 14.81 -20.97
N ASP A 103 -25.52 15.60 -20.78
CA ASP A 103 -26.91 15.40 -21.22
C ASP A 103 -26.98 14.83 -22.67
N ASP A 104 -27.33 13.55 -22.78
CA ASP A 104 -27.72 12.80 -23.99
C ASP A 104 -26.66 12.01 -24.80
N ASP A 105 -25.36 12.08 -24.50
CA ASP A 105 -24.36 11.18 -25.14
C ASP A 105 -23.23 10.77 -24.18
N LEU A 106 -23.08 9.46 -23.95
CA LEU A 106 -21.99 8.92 -23.12
C LEU A 106 -20.67 9.03 -23.90
N ALA A 107 -19.93 10.13 -23.69
CA ALA A 107 -18.60 10.32 -24.22
C ALA A 107 -17.54 9.88 -23.20
N ILE A 108 -16.52 9.15 -23.69
CA ILE A 108 -15.32 8.84 -22.91
C ILE A 108 -14.28 9.90 -23.28
N GLU A 109 -13.93 10.75 -22.33
CA GLU A 109 -12.74 11.61 -22.44
C GLU A 109 -11.51 10.78 -22.10
N GLU A 110 -10.50 10.79 -22.97
CA GLU A 110 -9.21 10.15 -22.72
C GLU A 110 -8.07 11.15 -22.86
N GLY A 111 -7.00 10.93 -22.09
CA GLY A 111 -5.86 11.83 -22.08
C GLY A 111 -4.61 11.23 -21.45
N THR A 112 -3.51 11.96 -21.53
CA THR A 112 -2.27 11.64 -20.83
C THR A 112 -1.84 12.81 -19.96
N GLY A 113 -1.14 12.51 -18.86
CA GLY A 113 -0.61 13.54 -17.99
C GLY A 113 0.36 13.00 -16.96
N ILE A 114 1.17 13.89 -16.36
CA ILE A 114 2.07 13.54 -15.28
C ILE A 114 1.35 13.75 -13.94
N VAL A 115 1.37 12.75 -13.07
CA VAL A 115 0.80 12.85 -11.72
C VAL A 115 1.69 13.73 -10.86
N LYS A 116 1.17 14.89 -10.46
CA LYS A 116 1.88 15.83 -9.59
C LYS A 116 1.82 15.42 -8.12
N SER A 117 0.65 14.99 -7.66
CA SER A 117 0.44 14.63 -6.26
C SER A 117 -0.79 13.75 -6.06
N ILE A 118 -0.87 13.13 -4.88
CA ILE A 118 -2.05 12.40 -4.41
C ILE A 118 -2.68 13.22 -3.28
N GLN A 119 -3.99 13.44 -3.36
CA GLN A 119 -4.74 14.18 -2.35
C GLN A 119 -5.86 13.34 -1.75
N TYR A 120 -6.04 13.53 -0.45
CA TYR A 120 -7.13 12.99 0.32
C TYR A 120 -8.24 14.03 0.44
N LYS A 121 -9.46 13.64 0.05
CA LYS A 121 -10.64 14.46 0.32
C LYS A 121 -11.78 13.55 0.76
N GLY A 122 -12.07 13.57 2.07
CA GLY A 122 -13.00 12.64 2.68
C GLY A 122 -12.42 11.22 2.69
N ASP A 123 -13.21 10.26 2.21
CA ASP A 123 -12.84 8.84 2.12
C ASP A 123 -12.24 8.47 0.73
N GLY A 124 -12.14 9.45 -0.17
CA GLY A 124 -11.64 9.26 -1.53
C GLY A 124 -10.18 9.67 -1.70
N VAL A 125 -9.45 8.88 -2.48
CA VAL A 125 -8.11 9.21 -2.97
C VAL A 125 -8.23 9.80 -4.37
N TYR A 126 -7.49 10.89 -4.62
CA TYR A 126 -7.47 11.55 -5.92
C TYR A 126 -6.06 11.84 -6.38
N PHE A 127 -5.79 11.57 -7.65
CA PHE A 127 -4.61 12.03 -8.36
C PHE A 127 -4.85 13.45 -8.87
N LEU A 128 -3.89 14.34 -8.62
CA LEU A 128 -3.81 15.65 -9.23
C LEU A 128 -2.70 15.62 -10.29
N LEU A 129 -3.08 15.84 -11.54
CA LEU A 129 -2.14 15.98 -12.66
C LEU A 129 -1.52 17.38 -12.69
N GLU A 130 -0.43 17.56 -13.45
CA GLU A 130 0.26 18.85 -13.58
C GLU A 130 -0.59 19.96 -14.22
N ASP A 131 -1.52 19.58 -15.09
CA ASP A 131 -2.51 20.47 -15.73
C ASP A 131 -3.63 20.91 -14.77
N GLY A 132 -3.67 20.35 -13.55
CA GLY A 132 -4.72 20.59 -12.56
C GLY A 132 -5.91 19.64 -12.64
N THR A 133 -5.90 18.70 -13.59
CA THR A 133 -6.95 17.68 -13.74
C THR A 133 -6.95 16.75 -12.53
N LYS A 134 -8.13 16.52 -11.97
CA LYS A 134 -8.34 15.68 -10.80
C LYS A 134 -8.98 14.36 -11.22
N LEU A 135 -8.32 13.25 -10.91
CA LEU A 135 -8.72 11.91 -11.32
C LEU A 135 -8.82 10.98 -10.12
N GLU A 136 -9.74 10.02 -10.17
CA GLU A 136 -9.75 8.90 -9.23
C GLU A 136 -8.82 7.79 -9.72
N PRO A 137 -8.34 6.90 -8.82
CA PRO A 137 -7.54 5.76 -9.25
C PRO A 137 -8.22 4.87 -10.29
N ALA A 138 -9.55 4.79 -10.27
CA ALA A 138 -10.33 4.05 -11.27
C ALA A 138 -10.24 4.65 -12.68
N ASN A 139 -9.90 5.94 -12.82
CA ASN A 139 -9.75 6.60 -14.11
C ASN A 139 -8.40 6.32 -14.77
N ILE A 140 -7.41 5.77 -14.05
CA ILE A 140 -6.08 5.51 -14.61
C ILE A 140 -6.09 4.19 -15.38
N SER A 141 -5.92 4.26 -16.69
CA SER A 141 -5.89 3.10 -17.59
C SER A 141 -4.51 2.47 -17.68
N ALA A 142 -3.45 3.29 -17.71
CA ALA A 142 -2.09 2.81 -17.87
C ALA A 142 -1.08 3.73 -17.18
N MET A 143 0.00 3.12 -16.75
CA MET A 143 1.16 3.76 -16.15
C MET A 143 2.35 3.58 -17.06
N LYS A 144 2.92 4.67 -17.56
CA LYS A 144 4.18 4.58 -18.30
C LYS A 144 5.30 4.41 -17.28
N GLN A 145 5.90 3.23 -17.30
CA GLN A 145 7.05 2.93 -16.47
C GLN A 145 8.23 3.78 -16.97
N THR A 146 8.52 4.89 -16.28
CA THR A 146 9.79 5.59 -16.53
C THR A 146 10.89 4.63 -16.10
N SER A 147 11.61 4.05 -17.06
CA SER A 147 12.79 3.22 -16.83
C SER A 147 13.68 3.94 -15.83
N SER A 148 13.72 3.45 -14.59
CA SER A 148 14.44 4.09 -13.50
C SER A 148 15.91 4.25 -13.91
N THR A 149 16.35 5.50 -14.05
CA THR A 149 17.72 5.89 -14.44
C THR A 149 18.78 5.20 -13.57
N ALA A 150 18.50 4.93 -12.30
CA ALA A 150 19.39 4.21 -11.40
C ALA A 150 19.64 2.76 -11.87
N ASN A 151 18.59 2.02 -12.24
CA ASN A 151 18.74 0.66 -12.76
C ASN A 151 19.45 0.66 -14.13
N SER A 152 19.22 1.70 -14.94
CA SER A 152 19.93 1.87 -16.21
C SER A 152 21.43 2.17 -16.02
N LEU A 153 21.80 2.97 -15.01
CA LEU A 153 23.20 3.28 -14.74
C LEU A 153 23.93 2.10 -14.09
N THR A 154 23.27 1.37 -13.19
CA THR A 154 23.83 0.14 -12.62
C THR A 154 24.08 -0.90 -13.71
N ALA A 155 23.10 -1.18 -14.57
CA ALA A 155 23.26 -2.12 -15.68
C ALA A 155 24.35 -1.65 -16.67
N ALA A 156 24.41 -0.35 -16.94
CA ALA A 156 25.43 0.18 -17.83
C ALA A 156 26.82 0.23 -17.19
N SER A 157 26.93 0.33 -15.86
CA SER A 157 28.22 0.27 -15.15
C SER A 157 28.91 -1.09 -15.32
N GLU A 158 28.15 -2.17 -15.53
CA GLU A 158 28.69 -3.50 -15.86
C GLU A 158 29.37 -3.56 -17.23
N LEU A 159 29.18 -2.53 -18.07
CA LEU A 159 29.86 -2.40 -19.35
C LEU A 159 31.26 -1.80 -19.19
N ILE A 160 31.55 -1.11 -18.09
CA ILE A 160 32.86 -0.51 -17.85
C ILE A 160 33.92 -1.61 -17.85
N GLY A 161 34.94 -1.45 -18.69
CA GLY A 161 35.97 -2.45 -18.91
C GLY A 161 35.62 -3.53 -19.93
N LYS A 162 34.38 -3.61 -20.45
CA LYS A 162 34.01 -4.52 -21.55
C LYS A 162 34.33 -3.90 -22.91
N ARG A 163 34.57 -4.75 -23.91
CA ARG A 163 34.74 -4.32 -25.30
C ARG A 163 33.36 -4.18 -25.94
N VAL A 164 33.09 -3.01 -26.51
CA VAL A 164 31.84 -2.70 -27.22
C VAL A 164 32.12 -2.34 -28.67
N SER A 165 31.18 -2.70 -29.55
CA SER A 165 31.24 -2.44 -30.99
C SER A 165 30.10 -1.53 -31.43
N TRP A 166 30.37 -0.55 -32.29
CA TRP A 166 29.38 0.39 -32.84
C TRP A 166 29.66 0.68 -34.32
N MET A 167 28.69 1.25 -35.02
CA MET A 167 28.88 1.72 -36.41
C MET A 167 29.36 3.18 -36.38
N ASP A 168 30.54 3.43 -36.93
CA ASP A 168 31.06 4.76 -37.21
C ASP A 168 30.72 5.14 -38.67
N GLU A 169 30.19 6.35 -38.85
CA GLU A 169 29.81 6.90 -40.16
C GLU A 169 31.00 6.97 -41.14
N LYS A 170 32.24 6.98 -40.63
CA LYS A 170 33.45 7.17 -41.46
C LYS A 170 34.26 5.89 -41.70
N SER A 171 34.18 4.92 -40.81
CA SER A 171 35.10 3.76 -40.81
C SER A 171 34.39 2.39 -40.77
N GLY A 172 33.06 2.36 -40.69
CA GLY A 172 32.30 1.12 -40.57
C GLY A 172 32.24 0.63 -39.12
N GLU A 173 32.46 -0.66 -38.87
CA GLU A 173 32.40 -1.22 -37.52
C GLU A 173 33.67 -0.86 -36.72
N SER A 174 33.48 -0.09 -35.64
CA SER A 174 34.52 0.28 -34.69
C SER A 174 34.31 -0.46 -33.37
N SER A 175 35.40 -0.76 -32.65
CA SER A 175 35.35 -1.42 -31.34
C SER A 175 36.39 -0.88 -30.38
N ALA A 176 35.99 -0.65 -29.13
CA ALA A 176 36.84 -0.13 -28.07
C ALA A 176 36.34 -0.57 -26.68
N ILE A 177 37.15 -0.32 -25.65
CA ILE A 177 36.79 -0.66 -24.26
C ILE A 177 36.02 0.50 -23.64
N VAL A 178 34.96 0.22 -22.89
CA VAL A 178 34.22 1.27 -22.17
C VAL A 178 35.06 1.75 -20.98
N ILE A 179 35.28 3.06 -20.90
CA ILE A 179 36.04 3.69 -19.80
C ILE A 179 35.15 4.33 -18.76
N SER A 180 33.99 4.85 -19.16
CA SER A 180 33.05 5.42 -18.21
C SER A 180 31.64 5.38 -18.75
N VAL A 181 30.69 5.38 -17.82
CA VAL A 181 29.28 5.53 -18.11
C VAL A 181 28.75 6.67 -17.26
N SER A 182 28.05 7.59 -17.89
CA SER A 182 27.49 8.79 -17.25
C SER A 182 26.09 9.08 -17.78
N MET A 183 25.35 9.91 -17.05
CA MET A 183 24.06 10.41 -17.48
C MET A 183 24.19 11.88 -17.86
N SER A 184 23.81 12.24 -19.08
CA SER A 184 23.80 13.63 -19.54
C SER A 184 22.47 13.93 -20.21
N ASN A 185 21.79 15.00 -19.79
CA ASN A 185 20.46 15.39 -20.28
C ASN A 185 19.41 14.26 -20.24
N GLY A 186 19.46 13.42 -19.20
CA GLY A 186 18.53 12.29 -19.05
C GLY A 186 18.76 11.13 -20.01
N LYS A 187 19.88 11.12 -20.75
CA LYS A 187 20.30 10.02 -21.61
C LYS A 187 21.61 9.40 -21.12
N LEU A 188 21.70 8.08 -21.22
CA LEU A 188 22.89 7.33 -20.89
C LEU A 188 23.98 7.60 -21.95
N GLN A 189 25.16 7.97 -21.48
CA GLN A 189 26.35 8.17 -22.30
C GLN A 189 27.45 7.20 -21.87
N ILE A 190 27.97 6.47 -22.83
CA ILE A 190 29.04 5.49 -22.68
C ILE A 190 30.27 6.07 -23.38
N GLU A 191 31.34 6.31 -22.64
CA GLU A 191 32.61 6.78 -23.18
C GLU A 191 33.53 5.58 -23.40
N VAL A 192 34.14 5.51 -24.57
CA VAL A 192 35.04 4.41 -24.95
C VAL A 192 36.49 4.88 -25.10
N ASP A 193 37.43 3.96 -24.91
CA ASP A 193 38.88 4.17 -25.03
C ASP A 193 39.30 4.18 -26.50
N ASP A 194 39.02 5.29 -27.19
CA ASP A 194 39.55 5.59 -28.51
C ASP A 194 40.28 6.95 -28.52
N GLU A 195 41.01 7.25 -29.60
CA GLU A 195 41.80 8.49 -29.71
C GLU A 195 40.96 9.77 -29.53
N ASN A 196 39.63 9.69 -29.75
CA ASN A 196 38.71 10.82 -29.70
C ASN A 196 37.82 10.83 -28.45
N LYS A 197 37.94 9.84 -27.54
CA LYS A 197 37.02 9.59 -26.42
C LYS A 197 35.55 9.65 -26.84
N THR A 198 35.20 8.84 -27.82
CA THR A 198 33.87 8.83 -28.42
C THR A 198 32.81 8.54 -27.35
N LYS A 199 31.74 9.35 -27.37
CA LYS A 199 30.57 9.20 -26.50
C LYS A 199 29.42 8.58 -27.28
N LEU A 200 28.99 7.41 -26.85
CA LEU A 200 27.96 6.59 -27.47
C LEU A 200 26.71 6.57 -26.58
N SER A 201 25.53 6.47 -27.19
CA SER A 201 24.32 6.07 -26.48
C SER A 201 24.20 4.55 -26.44
N SER A 202 23.40 4.01 -25.52
CA SER A 202 23.11 2.56 -25.48
C SER A 202 22.51 2.01 -26.77
N GLU A 203 21.82 2.85 -27.53
CA GLU A 203 21.16 2.48 -28.79
C GLU A 203 22.15 2.33 -29.97
N GLN A 204 23.36 2.87 -29.84
CA GLN A 204 24.39 2.81 -30.88
C GLN A 204 25.27 1.55 -30.79
N LEU A 205 25.12 0.76 -29.72
CA LEU A 205 25.90 -0.46 -29.51
C LEU A 205 25.34 -1.62 -30.32
N ILE A 206 26.22 -2.32 -31.04
CA ILE A 206 25.89 -3.47 -31.88
C ILE A 206 26.26 -4.78 -31.17
N LYS A 207 27.37 -4.78 -30.43
CA LYS A 207 27.89 -5.96 -29.74
C LYS A 207 28.60 -5.58 -28.45
N ILE A 208 28.47 -6.44 -27.43
CA ILE A 208 29.20 -6.37 -26.17
C ILE A 208 29.95 -7.69 -26.02
N ALA A 209 31.25 -7.63 -25.79
CA ALA A 209 32.11 -8.77 -25.54
C ALA A 209 32.93 -8.56 -24.26
N GLU A 210 33.30 -9.65 -23.60
CA GLU A 210 34.32 -9.59 -22.55
C GLU A 210 35.66 -9.13 -23.15
N ALA A 211 36.44 -8.40 -22.35
CA ALA A 211 37.70 -7.80 -22.78
C ALA A 211 38.76 -8.84 -23.15
#